data_AF-A0A5D3KN32-F1
#
_entry.id   AF-A0A5D3KN32-F1
#
_cell.length_a   1.000
_cell.length_b   1.000
_cell.length_c   1.000
_cell.angle_alpha   90.00
_cell.angle_beta   90.00
_cell.angle_gamma   90.00
#
_symmetry.space_group_name_H-M   'P 1'
#
loop_
_entity.id
_entity.type
_entity.pdbx_description
1 polymer ?
#
loop_
_entity_poly.entity_id
_entity_poly.type
_entity_poly.pdbx_seq_one_letter_code
_entity_poly.pdbx_strand_id
1 'polypeptide(L)'
;MKNTLIAIMAVAILVLGALVGVLLEDSQTATVEIDRDRAAVSAEISAAKELATRYSGGLIVGLINVRIAILETTDAMLGQKRTALLRRINLTYRAPFDAARPASDAELDDILKELSQAQTRAAESRKGAERYSGGLVQGLALMKAETDEIAVSELRLKFYSAKHGFPILPTISVDKQNATPLPPGKAAGDKEAL
;
A
#
# COMPACT_ATOMS: atom_id res chain seq x y z
N MET A 1 -41.47 -34.94 -27.72
CA MET A 1 -41.48 -33.63 -27.02
C MET A 1 -41.05 -33.72 -25.56
N LYS A 2 -41.54 -34.68 -24.76
CA LYS A 2 -41.15 -34.79 -23.33
C LYS A 2 -39.66 -35.16 -23.14
N ASN A 3 -39.11 -36.04 -23.96
CA ASN A 3 -37.71 -36.48 -23.86
C ASN A 3 -36.72 -35.41 -24.34
N THR A 4 -37.11 -34.59 -25.32
CA THR A 4 -36.30 -33.45 -25.80
C THR A 4 -36.27 -32.32 -24.77
N LEU A 5 -37.34 -32.11 -24.00
CA LEU A 5 -37.39 -31.13 -22.92
C LEU A 5 -36.47 -31.50 -21.74
N ILE A 6 -36.44 -32.79 -21.37
CA ILE A 6 -35.58 -33.31 -20.29
C ILE A 6 -34.09 -33.20 -20.68
N ALA A 7 -33.75 -33.52 -21.93
CA ALA A 7 -32.38 -33.38 -22.43
C ALA A 7 -31.87 -31.94 -22.38
N ILE A 8 -32.71 -30.96 -22.75
CA ILE A 8 -32.35 -29.53 -22.70
C ILE A 8 -32.14 -29.05 -21.26
N MET A 9 -33.00 -29.48 -20.32
CA MET A 9 -32.85 -29.17 -18.89
C MET A 9 -31.55 -29.73 -18.29
N ALA A 10 -31.18 -30.97 -18.63
CA ALA A 10 -29.95 -31.59 -18.15
C ALA A 10 -28.70 -30.86 -18.67
N VAL A 11 -28.70 -30.46 -19.93
CA VAL A 11 -27.61 -29.66 -20.53
C VAL A 11 -27.55 -28.27 -19.89
N ALA A 12 -28.69 -27.61 -19.67
CA ALA A 12 -28.73 -26.30 -19.01
C ALA A 12 -28.16 -26.35 -17.58
N ILE A 13 -28.46 -27.40 -16.80
CA ILE A 13 -27.92 -27.58 -15.44
C ILE A 13 -26.41 -27.83 -15.47
N LEU A 14 -25.91 -28.65 -16.41
CA LEU A 14 -24.47 -28.89 -16.58
C LEU A 14 -23.73 -27.61 -16.96
N VAL A 15 -24.28 -26.82 -17.87
CA VAL A 15 -23.70 -25.52 -18.28
C VAL A 15 -23.73 -24.53 -17.12
N LEU A 16 -24.82 -24.47 -16.35
CA LEU A 16 -24.90 -23.59 -15.17
C LEU A 16 -23.89 -23.99 -14.08
N GLY A 17 -23.73 -25.29 -13.84
CA GLY A 17 -22.76 -25.81 -12.87
C GLY A 17 -21.31 -25.51 -13.28
N ALA A 18 -20.97 -25.71 -14.55
CA ALA A 18 -19.66 -25.37 -15.10
C ALA A 18 -19.38 -23.86 -15.01
N LEU A 19 -20.38 -23.02 -15.34
CA LEU A 19 -20.27 -21.57 -15.27
C LEU A 19 -20.04 -21.09 -13.82
N VAL A 20 -20.77 -21.67 -12.86
CA VAL A 20 -20.60 -21.37 -11.43
C VAL A 20 -19.21 -21.80 -10.93
N GLY A 21 -18.70 -22.95 -11.39
CA GLY A 21 -17.35 -23.43 -11.06
C GLY A 21 -16.25 -22.46 -11.52
N VAL A 22 -16.29 -22.04 -12.79
CA VAL A 22 -15.32 -21.08 -13.36
C VAL A 22 -15.38 -19.73 -12.62
N LEU A 23 -16.58 -19.26 -12.24
CA LEU A 23 -16.75 -18.03 -11.47
C LEU A 23 -16.23 -18.11 -10.02
N LEU A 24 -16.06 -19.31 -9.45
CA LEU A 24 -15.55 -19.51 -8.10
C LEU A 24 -14.03 -19.60 -8.08
N GLU A 25 -13.41 -20.25 -9.07
CA GLU A 25 -11.95 -20.44 -9.16
C GLU A 25 -11.16 -19.12 -9.26
N ASP A 26 -11.67 -18.15 -10.01
CA ASP A 26 -11.00 -16.86 -10.26
C ASP A 26 -10.84 -16.06 -8.95
N SER A 27 -11.87 -16.11 -8.09
CA SER A 27 -11.84 -15.46 -6.77
C SER A 27 -10.89 -16.15 -5.79
N GLN A 28 -10.73 -17.47 -5.87
CA GLN A 28 -9.83 -18.22 -4.99
C GLN A 28 -8.37 -17.86 -5.29
N THR A 29 -7.98 -17.88 -6.57
CA THR A 29 -6.60 -17.58 -7.00
C THR A 29 -6.17 -16.17 -6.59
N ALA A 30 -7.04 -15.17 -6.78
CA ALA A 30 -6.76 -13.79 -6.39
C ALA A 30 -6.61 -13.61 -4.87
N THR A 31 -7.33 -14.37 -4.05
CA THR A 31 -7.21 -14.29 -2.58
C THR A 31 -5.94 -14.95 -2.04
N VAL A 32 -5.42 -15.99 -2.69
CA VAL A 32 -4.17 -16.66 -2.28
C VAL A 32 -2.98 -15.71 -2.33
N GLU A 33 -2.90 -14.88 -3.38
CA GLU A 33 -1.84 -13.90 -3.49
C GLU A 33 -1.90 -12.84 -2.38
N ILE A 34 -3.09 -12.30 -2.12
CA ILE A 34 -3.27 -11.32 -1.04
C ILE A 34 -2.98 -11.96 0.32
N ASP A 35 -3.35 -13.22 0.55
CA ASP A 35 -3.05 -13.93 1.80
C ASP A 35 -1.54 -14.12 2.00
N ARG A 36 -0.78 -14.35 0.92
CA ARG A 36 0.69 -14.38 0.96
C ARG A 36 1.27 -13.01 1.31
N ASP A 37 0.77 -11.96 0.68
CA ASP A 37 1.22 -10.58 0.92
C ASP A 37 0.93 -10.16 2.37
N ARG A 38 -0.24 -10.50 2.91
CA ARG A 38 -0.59 -10.26 4.32
C ARG A 38 0.29 -11.04 5.28
N ALA A 39 0.62 -12.30 4.97
CA ALA A 39 1.52 -13.09 5.80
C ALA A 39 2.92 -12.44 5.89
N ALA A 40 3.42 -11.89 4.79
CA ALA A 40 4.68 -11.15 4.77
C ALA A 40 4.61 -9.89 5.66
N VAL A 41 3.57 -9.06 5.51
CA VAL A 41 3.37 -7.86 6.34
C VAL A 41 3.20 -8.23 7.83
N SER A 42 2.48 -9.31 8.13
CA SER A 42 2.28 -9.78 9.52
C SER A 42 3.57 -10.25 10.18
N ALA A 43 4.51 -10.83 9.41
CA ALA A 43 5.82 -11.19 9.93
C ALA A 43 6.62 -9.93 10.32
N GLU A 44 6.53 -8.87 9.51
CA GLU A 44 7.19 -7.59 9.79
C GLU A 44 6.58 -6.87 11.00
N ILE A 45 5.25 -6.90 11.14
CA ILE A 45 4.56 -6.37 12.34
C ILE A 45 5.07 -7.09 13.59
N SER A 46 5.15 -8.42 13.55
CA SER A 46 5.64 -9.22 14.68
C SER A 46 7.09 -8.86 15.04
N ALA A 47 7.95 -8.75 14.04
CA ALA A 47 9.36 -8.37 14.24
C ALA A 47 9.50 -6.95 14.81
N ALA A 48 8.71 -5.99 14.33
CA ALA A 48 8.72 -4.61 14.84
C ALA A 48 8.18 -4.53 16.29
N LYS A 49 7.13 -5.31 16.61
CA LYS A 49 6.61 -5.42 17.99
C LYS A 49 7.64 -6.02 18.93
N GLU A 50 8.34 -7.07 18.53
CA GLU A 50 9.44 -7.64 19.32
C GLU A 50 10.59 -6.64 19.49
N LEU A 51 10.92 -5.86 18.46
CA LEU A 51 11.93 -4.82 18.56
C LEU A 51 11.52 -3.74 19.57
N ALA A 52 10.24 -3.33 19.58
CA ALA A 52 9.73 -2.34 20.52
C ALA A 52 9.91 -2.77 21.99
N THR A 53 9.78 -4.07 22.31
CA THR A 53 9.95 -4.57 23.69
C THR A 53 11.40 -4.52 24.16
N ARG A 54 12.37 -4.35 23.26
CA ARG A 54 13.80 -4.24 23.62
C ARG A 54 14.15 -2.85 24.16
N TYR A 55 13.27 -1.87 24.03
CA TYR A 55 13.50 -0.50 24.46
C TYR A 55 12.49 -0.10 25.55
N SER A 56 12.96 0.56 26.61
CA SER A 56 12.14 0.94 27.77
C SER A 56 11.27 2.18 27.58
N GLY A 57 11.04 2.61 26.33
CA GLY A 57 10.27 3.81 25.97
C GLY A 57 11.09 4.87 25.23
N GLY A 58 10.54 6.08 25.15
CA GLY A 58 11.18 7.23 24.50
C GLY A 58 10.96 7.31 22.99
N LEU A 59 11.73 8.18 22.33
CA LEU A 59 11.55 8.50 20.91
C LEU A 59 11.75 7.29 19.99
N ILE A 60 12.67 6.38 20.33
CA ILE A 60 12.90 5.14 19.56
C ILE A 60 11.63 4.28 19.52
N VAL A 61 10.99 4.05 20.68
CA VAL A 61 9.71 3.31 20.73
C VAL A 61 8.62 4.05 19.97
N GLY A 62 8.60 5.39 20.03
CA GLY A 62 7.70 6.22 19.23
C GLY A 62 7.84 5.97 17.73
N LEU A 63 9.08 5.95 17.22
CA LEU A 63 9.35 5.65 15.80
C LEU A 63 8.98 4.22 15.42
N ILE A 64 9.30 3.23 16.27
CA ILE A 64 8.90 1.84 16.03
C ILE A 64 7.36 1.72 15.99
N ASN A 65 6.64 2.44 16.85
CA ASN A 65 5.18 2.45 16.82
C ASN A 65 4.61 3.09 15.55
N VAL A 66 5.25 4.12 15.00
CA VAL A 66 4.88 4.69 13.69
C VAL A 66 5.06 3.64 12.59
N ARG A 67 6.19 2.94 12.58
CA ARG A 67 6.43 1.81 11.66
C ARG A 67 5.34 0.74 11.79
N ILE A 68 5.01 0.32 13.02
CA ILE A 68 3.94 -0.65 13.29
C ILE A 68 2.61 -0.15 12.72
N ALA A 69 2.25 1.11 12.96
CA ALA A 69 0.99 1.68 12.48
C ALA A 69 0.90 1.68 10.95
N ILE A 70 2.00 1.96 10.24
CA ILE A 70 2.06 1.89 8.76
C ILE A 70 1.86 0.44 8.29
N LEU A 71 2.52 -0.53 8.92
CA LEU A 71 2.39 -1.94 8.58
C LEU A 71 0.98 -2.48 8.88
N GLU A 72 0.40 -2.13 10.03
CA GLU A 72 -0.98 -2.49 10.40
C GLU A 72 -2.01 -1.87 9.44
N THR A 73 -1.79 -0.61 9.02
CA THR A 73 -2.58 0.03 7.97
C THR A 73 -2.47 -0.75 6.65
N THR A 74 -1.27 -1.18 6.29
CA THR A 74 -1.02 -1.98 5.08
C THR A 74 -1.79 -3.30 5.13
N ASP A 75 -1.72 -4.03 6.26
CA ASP A 75 -2.47 -5.28 6.44
C ASP A 75 -3.99 -5.07 6.40
N ALA A 76 -4.49 -3.98 7.02
CA ALA A 76 -5.90 -3.65 7.02
C ALA A 76 -6.42 -3.37 5.59
N MET A 77 -5.66 -2.64 4.78
CA MET A 77 -6.02 -2.35 3.38
C MET A 77 -6.03 -3.62 2.51
N LEU A 78 -5.03 -4.50 2.70
CA LEU A 78 -5.01 -5.82 2.05
C LEU A 78 -6.20 -6.68 2.49
N GLY A 79 -6.54 -6.68 3.78
CA GLY A 79 -7.71 -7.37 4.33
C GLY A 79 -9.04 -6.85 3.78
N GLN A 80 -9.17 -5.53 3.62
CA GLN A 80 -10.32 -4.92 2.98
C GLN A 80 -10.44 -5.36 1.52
N LYS A 81 -9.34 -5.32 0.76
CA LYS A 81 -9.31 -5.79 -0.64
C LYS A 81 -9.70 -7.26 -0.75
N ARG A 82 -9.12 -8.11 0.10
CA ARG A 82 -9.47 -9.54 0.19
C ARG A 82 -10.96 -9.76 0.42
N THR A 83 -11.53 -9.05 1.38
CA THR A 83 -12.95 -9.17 1.73
C THR A 83 -13.85 -8.74 0.57
N ALA A 84 -13.46 -7.69 -0.15
CA ALA A 84 -14.18 -7.23 -1.32
C ALA A 84 -14.16 -8.24 -2.47
N LEU A 85 -13.01 -8.86 -2.74
CA LEU A 85 -12.88 -9.93 -3.73
C LEU A 85 -13.76 -11.13 -3.35
N LEU A 86 -13.72 -11.57 -2.09
CA LEU A 86 -14.54 -12.69 -1.59
C LEU A 86 -16.05 -12.40 -1.72
N ARG A 87 -16.46 -11.15 -1.49
CA ARG A 87 -17.86 -10.72 -1.59
C ARG A 87 -18.24 -10.27 -3.00
N ARG A 88 -17.33 -10.33 -3.97
CA ARG A 88 -17.52 -9.84 -5.35
C ARG A 88 -17.96 -8.38 -5.42
N ILE A 89 -17.51 -7.58 -4.45
CA ILE A 89 -17.76 -6.14 -4.39
C ILE A 89 -16.60 -5.45 -5.09
N ASN A 90 -16.90 -4.65 -6.11
CA ASN A 90 -15.91 -3.75 -6.70
C ASN A 90 -15.75 -2.52 -5.78
N LEU A 91 -14.69 -2.53 -4.96
CA LEU A 91 -14.31 -1.36 -4.17
C LEU A 91 -13.76 -0.28 -5.12
N THR A 92 -14.61 0.68 -5.46
CA THR A 92 -14.17 1.90 -6.14
C THR A 92 -13.84 2.96 -5.11
N TYR A 93 -12.56 3.27 -4.96
CA TYR A 93 -12.10 4.36 -4.12
C TYR A 93 -12.24 5.67 -4.92
N ARG A 94 -13.25 6.49 -4.61
CA ARG A 94 -13.47 7.80 -5.23
C ARG A 94 -13.14 8.93 -4.25
N ALA A 95 -12.32 9.87 -4.72
CA ALA A 95 -12.03 11.20 -4.16
C ALA A 95 -11.19 11.28 -2.87
N PRO A 96 -10.29 12.28 -2.75
CA PRO A 96 -9.86 13.25 -3.79
C PRO A 96 -8.91 12.67 -4.86
N PHE A 97 -8.69 11.35 -4.87
CA PHE A 97 -7.73 10.68 -5.76
C PHE A 97 -8.34 10.26 -7.10
N ASP A 98 -7.51 10.22 -8.14
CA ASP A 98 -7.78 9.38 -9.32
C ASP A 98 -8.14 7.97 -8.86
N ALA A 99 -9.07 7.32 -9.55
CA ALA A 99 -9.53 5.99 -9.18
C ALA A 99 -8.31 5.06 -9.02
N ALA A 100 -8.10 4.53 -7.81
CA ALA A 100 -6.99 3.65 -7.51
C ALA A 100 -7.08 2.43 -8.43
N ARG A 101 -6.19 2.37 -9.42
CA ARG A 101 -6.05 1.27 -10.36
C ARG A 101 -4.77 0.50 -10.06
N PRO A 102 -4.74 -0.82 -10.30
CA PRO A 102 -3.49 -1.54 -10.33
C PRO A 102 -2.50 -0.87 -11.30
N ALA A 103 -1.27 -0.71 -10.85
CA ALA A 103 -0.18 -0.17 -11.64
C ALA A 103 0.27 -1.16 -12.71
N SER A 104 0.95 -0.65 -13.74
CA SER A 104 1.62 -1.47 -14.75
C SER A 104 2.86 -2.16 -14.17
N ASP A 105 3.31 -3.23 -14.82
CA ASP A 105 4.51 -3.97 -14.41
C ASP A 105 5.75 -3.07 -14.36
N ALA A 106 5.87 -2.10 -15.28
CA ALA A 106 6.97 -1.14 -15.28
C ALA A 106 6.96 -0.23 -14.05
N GLU A 107 5.78 0.29 -13.68
CA GLU A 107 5.61 1.11 -12.47
C GLU A 107 5.91 0.29 -11.20
N LEU A 108 5.51 -0.98 -11.15
CA LEU A 108 5.83 -1.88 -10.04
C LEU A 108 7.32 -2.17 -9.93
N ASP A 109 8.00 -2.40 -11.04
CA ASP A 109 9.45 -2.64 -11.08
C ASP A 109 10.24 -1.43 -10.56
N ASP A 110 9.82 -0.21 -10.92
CA ASP A 110 10.44 1.01 -10.41
C ASP A 110 10.23 1.18 -8.89
N ILE A 111 9.04 0.89 -8.37
CA ILE A 111 8.79 0.88 -6.93
C ILE A 111 9.64 -0.19 -6.23
N LEU A 112 9.80 -1.37 -6.83
CA LEU A 112 10.64 -2.45 -6.29
C LEU A 112 12.12 -2.06 -6.23
N LYS A 113 12.62 -1.33 -7.25
CA LYS A 113 13.98 -0.77 -7.22
C LYS A 113 14.14 0.24 -6.08
N GLU A 114 13.20 1.18 -5.94
CA GLU A 114 13.19 2.16 -4.84
C GLU A 114 13.18 1.44 -3.47
N LEU A 115 12.34 0.41 -3.32
CA LEU A 115 12.23 -0.39 -2.11
C LEU A 115 13.53 -1.13 -1.79
N SER A 116 14.17 -1.77 -2.77
CA SER A 116 15.45 -2.46 -2.62
C SER A 116 16.57 -1.52 -2.17
N GLN A 117 16.64 -0.32 -2.76
CA GLN A 117 17.57 0.73 -2.35
C GLN A 117 17.30 1.20 -0.91
N ALA A 118 16.03 1.42 -0.56
CA ALA A 118 15.66 1.80 0.80
C ALA A 118 16.01 0.73 1.83
N GLN A 119 15.77 -0.54 1.53
CA GLN A 119 16.14 -1.67 2.39
C GLN A 119 17.66 -1.76 2.59
N THR A 120 18.43 -1.53 1.53
CA THR A 120 19.90 -1.48 1.62
C THR A 120 20.35 -0.36 2.56
N ARG A 121 19.80 0.85 2.40
CA ARG A 121 20.10 1.98 3.29
C ARG A 121 19.69 1.72 4.74
N ALA A 122 18.51 1.15 4.98
CA ALA A 122 18.06 0.79 6.32
C ALA A 122 19.00 -0.24 6.98
N ALA A 123 19.43 -1.26 6.23
CA ALA A 123 20.40 -2.25 6.70
C ALA A 123 21.76 -1.62 7.03
N GLU A 124 22.24 -0.69 6.21
CA GLU A 124 23.48 0.06 6.46
C GLU A 124 23.37 0.93 7.72
N SER A 125 22.28 1.68 7.89
CA SER A 125 22.03 2.49 9.08
C SER A 125 21.94 1.64 10.34
N ARG A 126 21.32 0.46 10.27
CA ARG A 126 21.26 -0.50 11.38
C ARG A 126 22.65 -0.99 11.78
N LYS A 127 23.45 -1.44 10.81
CA LYS A 127 24.86 -1.80 11.03
C LYS A 127 25.67 -0.63 11.59
N GLY A 128 25.38 0.59 11.12
CA GLY A 128 25.99 1.82 11.63
C GLY A 128 25.68 2.05 13.11
N ALA A 129 24.43 1.84 13.52
CA ALA A 129 24.02 1.97 14.91
C ALA A 129 24.68 0.93 15.83
N GLU A 130 24.88 -0.30 15.34
CA GLU A 130 25.56 -1.38 16.07
C GLU A 130 27.04 -1.08 16.37
N ARG A 131 27.69 -0.20 15.58
CA ARG A 131 29.08 0.22 15.82
C ARG A 131 29.24 1.11 17.05
N TYR A 132 28.16 1.72 17.52
CA TYR A 132 28.17 2.59 18.68
C TYR A 132 27.63 1.86 19.90
N SER A 133 28.24 2.09 21.06
CA SER A 133 27.84 1.49 22.34
C SER A 133 27.54 2.57 23.36
N GLY A 134 26.26 2.76 23.67
CA GLY A 134 25.75 3.71 24.65
C GLY A 134 25.69 5.16 24.20
N GLY A 135 24.98 5.95 25.01
CA GLY A 135 24.97 7.41 24.91
C GLY A 135 24.17 7.99 23.75
N LEU A 136 24.31 9.32 23.58
CA LEU A 136 23.55 10.09 22.60
C LEU A 136 23.84 9.67 21.15
N VAL A 137 25.10 9.35 20.82
CA VAL A 137 25.50 8.97 19.46
C VAL A 137 24.82 7.67 19.03
N GLN A 138 24.81 6.65 19.91
CA GLN A 138 24.07 5.42 19.63
C GLN A 138 22.57 5.69 19.50
N GLY A 139 22.00 6.53 20.37
CA GLY A 139 20.59 6.93 20.28
C GLY A 139 20.24 7.58 18.93
N LEU A 140 21.05 8.54 18.47
CA LEU A 140 20.88 9.19 17.16
C LEU A 140 21.00 8.19 16.01
N ALA A 141 21.96 7.27 16.07
CA ALA A 141 22.15 6.25 15.04
C ALA A 141 20.97 5.26 14.98
N LEU A 142 20.43 4.85 16.13
CA LEU A 142 19.24 4.01 16.22
C LEU A 142 17.99 4.73 15.68
N MET A 143 17.82 6.01 15.99
CA MET A 143 16.72 6.81 15.43
C MET A 143 16.82 6.94 13.92
N LYS A 144 18.02 7.16 13.39
CA LYS A 144 18.25 7.14 11.94
C LYS A 144 17.89 5.79 11.34
N ALA A 145 18.34 4.69 11.94
CA ALA A 145 18.02 3.35 11.47
C ALA A 145 16.50 3.10 11.43
N GLU A 146 15.79 3.48 12.49
CA GLU A 146 14.33 3.31 12.54
C GLU A 146 13.60 4.23 11.54
N THR A 147 14.12 5.43 11.29
CA THR A 147 13.57 6.34 10.27
C THR A 147 13.72 5.74 8.87
N ASP A 148 14.86 5.11 8.57
CA ASP A 148 15.07 4.42 7.30
C ASP A 148 14.14 3.18 7.17
N GLU A 149 13.84 2.48 8.27
CA GLU A 149 12.86 1.38 8.31
C GLU A 149 11.39 1.85 8.13
N ILE A 150 11.04 3.04 8.64
CA ILE A 150 9.76 3.68 8.35
C ILE A 150 9.65 3.95 6.85
N ALA A 151 10.67 4.52 6.23
CA ALA A 151 10.68 4.78 4.78
C ALA A 151 10.51 3.49 3.96
N VAL A 152 11.13 2.38 4.39
CA VAL A 152 10.92 1.05 3.79
C VAL A 152 9.46 0.62 3.92
N SER A 153 8.83 0.86 5.07
CA SER A 153 7.44 0.49 5.33
C SER A 153 6.46 1.32 4.50
N GLU A 154 6.73 2.61 4.30
CA GLU A 154 5.96 3.49 3.42
C GLU A 154 6.07 3.09 1.94
N LEU A 155 7.28 2.76 1.46
CA LEU A 155 7.47 2.25 0.10
C LEU A 155 6.79 0.91 -0.10
N ARG A 156 6.74 0.06 0.93
CA ARG A 156 5.99 -1.19 0.89
C ARG A 156 4.48 -0.97 0.85
N LEU A 157 3.96 0.00 1.60
CA LEU A 157 2.57 0.43 1.49
C LEU A 157 2.27 0.92 0.06
N LYS A 158 3.15 1.76 -0.52
CA LYS A 158 3.06 2.21 -1.92
C LYS A 158 3.06 1.03 -2.89
N PHE A 159 3.94 0.06 -2.69
CA PHE A 159 4.00 -1.15 -3.51
C PHE A 159 2.69 -1.93 -3.49
N TYR A 160 2.16 -2.27 -2.30
CA TYR A 160 0.92 -3.04 -2.22
C TYR A 160 -0.30 -2.25 -2.70
N SER A 161 -0.32 -0.94 -2.44
CA SER A 161 -1.32 -0.02 -2.97
C SER A 161 -1.33 -0.04 -4.51
N ALA A 162 -0.16 0.08 -5.14
CA ALA A 162 0.01 0.02 -6.58
C ALA A 162 -0.34 -1.37 -7.14
N LYS A 163 0.10 -2.45 -6.49
CA LYS A 163 -0.12 -3.83 -6.92
C LYS A 163 -1.61 -4.21 -6.91
N HIS A 164 -2.32 -3.86 -5.84
CA HIS A 164 -3.70 -4.29 -5.61
C HIS A 164 -4.75 -3.22 -5.94
N GLY A 165 -4.33 -2.02 -6.33
CA GLY A 165 -5.21 -0.92 -6.71
C GLY A 165 -6.09 -0.45 -5.55
N PHE A 166 -5.50 -0.19 -4.39
CA PHE A 166 -6.15 0.51 -3.28
C PHE A 166 -5.40 1.81 -2.97
N PRO A 167 -6.06 2.87 -2.50
CA PRO A 167 -5.42 4.17 -2.28
C PRO A 167 -4.47 4.12 -1.10
N ILE A 168 -3.40 4.90 -1.18
CA ILE A 168 -2.65 5.29 0.02
C ILE A 168 -3.53 6.30 0.77
N LEU A 169 -3.67 6.15 2.10
CA LEU A 169 -4.40 7.08 2.97
C LEU A 169 -3.99 8.54 2.67
N PRO A 170 -4.90 9.52 2.88
CA PRO A 170 -4.92 10.71 2.07
C PRO A 170 -3.63 11.53 2.18
N THR A 171 -2.88 11.59 1.07
CA THR A 171 -2.10 12.79 0.82
C THR A 171 -3.11 13.88 0.50
N ILE A 172 -3.06 14.99 1.24
CA ILE A 172 -3.76 16.19 0.81
C ILE A 172 -3.08 16.55 -0.51
N SER A 173 -3.71 16.23 -1.64
CA SER A 173 -3.36 16.87 -2.89
C SER A 173 -3.56 18.35 -2.62
N VAL A 174 -2.47 19.09 -2.41
CA VAL A 174 -2.50 20.54 -2.48
C VAL A 174 -2.89 20.81 -3.92
N ASP A 175 -4.19 21.06 -4.07
CA ASP A 175 -4.80 21.28 -5.34
C ASP A 175 -4.00 22.37 -6.07
N LYS A 176 -3.74 22.14 -7.35
CA LYS A 176 -3.29 23.21 -8.25
C LYS A 176 -4.36 24.30 -8.42
N GLN A 177 -5.45 24.28 -7.63
CA GLN A 177 -6.39 25.38 -7.43
C GLN A 177 -5.82 26.59 -6.69
N ASN A 178 -4.59 26.55 -6.16
CA ASN A 178 -3.84 27.79 -5.92
C ASN A 178 -3.24 28.36 -7.22
N ALA A 179 -4.01 28.36 -8.31
CA ALA A 179 -3.82 29.40 -9.31
C ALA A 179 -4.26 30.69 -8.61
N THR A 180 -3.30 31.49 -8.16
CA THR A 180 -3.53 32.84 -7.65
C THR A 180 -4.57 33.49 -8.57
N PRO A 181 -5.74 33.94 -8.07
CA PRO A 181 -6.67 34.64 -8.93
C PRO A 181 -5.88 35.81 -9.53
N LEU A 182 -5.81 35.86 -10.87
CA LEU A 182 -5.25 37.00 -11.56
C LEU A 182 -5.92 38.24 -10.95
N PRO A 183 -5.13 39.25 -10.53
CA PRO A 183 -5.71 40.44 -9.91
C PRO A 183 -6.81 40.98 -10.82
N PRO A 184 -7.97 41.42 -10.28
CA PRO A 184 -9.04 41.97 -11.08
C PRO A 184 -8.60 43.32 -11.65
N GLY A 185 -7.85 43.27 -12.74
CA GLY A 185 -7.24 44.41 -13.41
C GLY A 185 -6.30 43.92 -14.49
N LYS A 186 -6.34 44.55 -15.67
CA LYS A 186 -5.30 44.32 -16.69
C LYS A 186 -3.97 44.76 -16.08
N ALA A 187 -3.00 43.86 -16.02
CA ALA A 187 -1.63 44.26 -15.73
C ALA A 187 -1.19 45.22 -16.84
N ALA A 188 -1.04 46.50 -16.50
CA ALA A 188 -0.46 47.48 -17.42
C ALA A 188 0.98 47.02 -17.70
N GLY A 189 1.26 46.67 -18.95
CA GLY A 189 2.64 46.43 -19.37
C GLY A 189 3.41 47.75 -19.37
N ASP A 190 4.72 47.69 -19.14
CA ASP A 190 5.64 48.85 -19.07
C ASP A 190 5.56 49.85 -20.25
N LYS A 191 4.84 49.52 -21.33
CA LYS A 191 4.58 50.42 -22.46
C LYS A 191 3.40 51.38 -22.24
N GLU A 192 2.59 51.19 -21.20
CA GLU A 192 1.48 52.06 -20.83
C GLU A 192 1.79 52.96 -19.62
N ALA A 193 3.03 52.93 -19.12
CA ALA A 193 3.47 53.66 -17.93
C ALA A 193 4.31 54.92 -18.21
N LEU A 194 4.31 55.42 -19.46
CA LEU A 194 4.99 56.66 -19.87
C LEU A 194 4.03 57.62 -20.58
#